data_AF-A0A538SK85-F1
#
_entry.id   AF-A0A538SK85-F1
#
_cell.length_a   1.000
_cell.length_b   1.000
_cell.length_c   1.000
_cell.angle_alpha   90.00
_cell.angle_beta   90.00
_cell.angle_gamma   90.00
#
_symmetry.space_group_name_H-M   'P 1'
#
loop_
_entity.id
_entity.type
_entity.pdbx_description
1 polymer ?
#
loop_
_entity_poly.entity_id
_entity_poly.type
_entity_poly.pdbx_seq_one_letter_code
_entity_poly.pdbx_strand_id
1 'polypeptide(L)'
;MAASLFEQHLGERIARGVVRDVNGSLELTRDFGLWIVQAAVPADSAAVLARRLTAELKRFLFAEPGLPDLAAQQHRIRRGFPLGFEPANALLGEWLLADFAGFPLDYFDTYDARIAALTPQEVHFATRREADAEHLYIVAVGPASRVAPLLKPLGPAEVVTLDQPGQAAADTLAPRTPEQEAAGRKRIAESLAAHGGRSRLSAIKSSLMDAVIRVTTPDREVEGTMRQLRKEPGKLALVTTVLGVESRQVLNGNRAWTVVAGSDTAQEGDSLQVAALRVTLSSDLAHVLLAASDTSARVAARGRERISGHDAEKVEVLARNAPWRMLYFDVASHRLIAFDQRERGPRGSYVERRVLSDYRPLSGTQWPYREERSIASQPIMKLDMTDVQIDRELSEGNFQPPATLIPWR
;
A
#
# COMPACT_ATOMS: atom_id res chain seq x y z
N MET A 1 -20.79 -6.96 -17.21
CA MET A 1 -21.76 -6.70 -18.31
C MET A 1 -21.39 -5.47 -19.11
N ALA A 2 -21.49 -4.26 -18.55
CA ALA A 2 -21.26 -3.00 -19.27
C ALA A 2 -19.86 -2.86 -19.89
N ALA A 3 -18.80 -3.18 -19.14
CA ALA A 3 -17.43 -3.15 -19.64
C ALA A 3 -17.24 -4.01 -20.90
N SER A 4 -17.83 -5.20 -20.93
CA SER A 4 -17.77 -6.10 -22.08
C SER A 4 -18.60 -5.61 -23.28
N LEU A 5 -19.71 -4.90 -23.05
CA LEU A 5 -20.50 -4.25 -24.12
C LEU A 5 -19.70 -3.09 -24.74
N PHE A 6 -19.09 -2.28 -23.89
CA PHE A 6 -18.23 -1.19 -24.33
C PHE A 6 -17.04 -1.70 -25.15
N GLU A 7 -16.38 -2.77 -24.70
CA GLU A 7 -15.29 -3.42 -25.43
C GLU A 7 -15.70 -3.82 -26.86
N GLN A 8 -16.90 -4.38 -27.04
CA GLN A 8 -17.42 -4.71 -28.37
C GLN A 8 -17.56 -3.48 -29.27
N HIS A 9 -17.98 -2.34 -28.70
CA HIS A 9 -18.14 -1.08 -29.44
C HIS A 9 -16.80 -0.40 -29.75
N LEU A 10 -15.75 -0.67 -28.98
CA LEU A 10 -14.42 -0.12 -29.21
C LEU A 10 -13.85 -0.54 -30.57
N GLY A 11 -14.06 -1.79 -30.98
CA GLY A 11 -13.58 -2.29 -32.27
C GLY A 11 -14.12 -1.46 -33.45
N GLU A 12 -15.42 -1.16 -33.44
CA GLU A 12 -16.06 -0.43 -34.53
C GLU A 12 -15.70 1.06 -34.55
N ARG A 13 -15.52 1.67 -33.37
CA ARG A 13 -15.44 3.13 -33.20
C ARG A 13 -14.01 3.64 -33.01
N ILE A 14 -13.13 2.81 -32.46
CA ILE A 14 -11.76 3.20 -32.10
C ILE A 14 -10.73 2.54 -33.00
N ALA A 15 -10.86 1.25 -33.32
CA ALA A 15 -9.88 0.46 -34.07
C ALA A 15 -9.83 0.79 -35.58
N ARG A 16 -9.44 2.03 -35.90
CA ARG A 16 -9.29 2.55 -37.27
C ARG A 16 -7.94 3.25 -37.44
N GLY A 17 -7.40 3.21 -38.64
CA GLY A 17 -6.13 3.88 -38.98
C GLY A 17 -4.94 3.24 -38.26
N VAL A 18 -4.20 4.05 -37.50
CA VAL A 18 -2.96 3.64 -36.81
C VAL A 18 -3.20 2.94 -35.46
N VAL A 19 -4.45 2.81 -35.01
CA VAL A 19 -4.79 2.17 -33.73
C VAL A 19 -4.76 0.65 -33.88
N ARG A 20 -4.04 -0.03 -32.99
CA ARG A 20 -3.94 -1.50 -32.90
C ARG A 20 -4.34 -1.98 -31.51
N ASP A 21 -4.65 -3.27 -31.39
CA ASP A 21 -4.81 -4.00 -30.12
C ASP A 21 -5.81 -3.35 -29.15
N VAL A 22 -6.90 -2.80 -29.67
CA VAL A 22 -7.95 -2.20 -28.84
C VAL A 22 -8.69 -3.29 -28.08
N ASN A 23 -8.64 -3.23 -26.75
CA ASN A 23 -9.38 -4.14 -25.88
C ASN A 23 -9.71 -3.45 -24.55
N GLY A 24 -10.57 -4.08 -23.76
CA GLY A 24 -10.92 -3.58 -22.44
C GLY A 24 -11.15 -4.71 -21.46
N SER A 25 -10.92 -4.43 -20.19
CA SER A 25 -11.17 -5.36 -19.10
C SER A 25 -11.81 -4.62 -17.92
N LEU A 26 -12.48 -5.39 -17.07
CA LEU A 26 -12.90 -4.94 -15.75
C LEU A 26 -12.25 -5.86 -14.74
N GLU A 27 -11.33 -5.32 -13.96
CA GLU A 27 -10.67 -6.03 -12.87
C GLU A 27 -11.30 -5.58 -11.56
N LEU A 28 -11.81 -6.52 -10.77
CA LEU A 28 -12.32 -6.23 -9.45
C LEU A 28 -11.17 -6.36 -8.46
N THR A 29 -10.84 -5.27 -7.78
CA THR A 29 -9.99 -5.30 -6.58
C THR A 29 -10.89 -5.33 -5.34
N ARG A 30 -10.28 -5.49 -4.17
CA ARG A 30 -11.01 -5.49 -2.91
C ARG A 30 -11.83 -4.22 -2.68
N ASP A 31 -11.28 -3.05 -3.01
CA ASP A 31 -11.87 -1.76 -2.63
C ASP A 31 -12.48 -1.00 -3.81
N PHE A 32 -12.03 -1.28 -5.04
CA PHE A 32 -12.53 -0.62 -6.25
C PHE A 32 -12.42 -1.51 -7.49
N GLY A 33 -13.24 -1.24 -8.50
CA GLY A 33 -13.09 -1.83 -9.83
C GLY A 33 -12.17 -0.99 -10.71
N LEU A 34 -11.26 -1.64 -11.43
CA LEU A 34 -10.47 -1.05 -12.51
C LEU A 34 -11.12 -1.38 -13.84
N TRP A 35 -11.75 -0.39 -14.46
CA TRP A 35 -12.17 -0.51 -15.86
C TRP A 35 -11.03 -0.02 -16.75
N ILE A 36 -10.30 -0.97 -17.31
CA ILE A 36 -9.12 -0.71 -18.12
C ILE A 36 -9.53 -0.76 -19.59
N VAL A 37 -9.09 0.23 -20.35
CA VAL A 37 -9.24 0.29 -21.80
C VAL A 37 -7.89 0.63 -22.37
N GLN A 38 -7.39 -0.23 -23.26
CA GLN A 38 -6.05 -0.10 -23.81
C GLN A 38 -6.04 -0.25 -25.33
N ALA A 39 -5.06 0.38 -25.95
CA ALA A 39 -4.77 0.28 -27.38
C ALA A 39 -3.34 0.75 -27.65
N ALA A 40 -2.76 0.30 -28.76
CA ALA A 40 -1.44 0.68 -29.22
C ALA A 40 -1.52 1.70 -30.37
N VAL A 41 -0.70 2.75 -30.30
CA VAL A 41 -0.55 3.79 -31.32
C VAL A 41 0.89 4.30 -31.39
N PRO A 42 1.33 4.92 -32.50
CA PRO A 42 2.56 5.70 -32.53
C PRO A 42 2.55 6.79 -31.45
N ALA A 43 3.73 7.13 -30.89
CA ALA A 43 3.88 8.07 -29.78
C ALA A 43 3.17 9.41 -30.03
N ASP A 44 3.28 9.93 -31.25
CA ASP A 44 2.71 11.23 -31.64
C ASP A 44 1.16 11.22 -31.68
N SER A 45 0.55 10.03 -31.68
CA SER A 45 -0.90 9.84 -31.69
C SER A 45 -1.49 9.57 -30.29
N ALA A 46 -0.66 9.46 -29.24
CA ALA A 46 -1.10 9.08 -27.89
C ALA A 46 -2.18 10.02 -27.32
N ALA A 47 -1.97 11.33 -27.43
CA ALA A 47 -2.94 12.32 -26.92
C ALA A 47 -4.27 12.30 -27.69
N VAL A 48 -4.22 12.03 -29.00
CA VAL A 48 -5.43 11.90 -29.83
C VAL A 48 -6.21 10.65 -29.44
N LEU A 49 -5.54 9.52 -29.24
CA LEU A 49 -6.18 8.29 -28.79
C LEU A 49 -6.80 8.46 -27.40
N ALA A 50 -6.08 9.04 -26.44
CA ALA A 50 -6.58 9.27 -25.08
C ALA A 50 -7.88 10.09 -25.08
N ARG A 51 -7.93 11.16 -25.88
CA ARG A 51 -9.16 11.97 -26.07
C ARG A 51 -10.29 11.17 -26.69
N ARG A 52 -10.00 10.36 -27.72
CA ARG A 52 -11.01 9.51 -28.38
C ARG A 52 -11.59 8.47 -27.43
N LEU A 53 -10.75 7.78 -26.66
CA LEU A 53 -11.18 6.80 -25.66
C LEU A 53 -12.03 7.47 -24.56
N THR A 54 -11.58 8.62 -24.05
CA THR A 54 -12.33 9.40 -23.05
C THR A 54 -13.69 9.84 -23.58
N ALA A 55 -13.75 10.37 -24.80
CA ALA A 55 -15.00 10.79 -25.42
C ALA A 55 -15.95 9.61 -25.66
N GLU A 56 -15.41 8.46 -26.07
CA GLU A 56 -16.19 7.25 -26.28
C GLU A 56 -16.74 6.67 -24.97
N LEU A 57 -15.94 6.68 -23.90
CA LEU A 57 -16.41 6.30 -22.56
C LEU A 57 -17.54 7.24 -22.09
N LYS A 58 -17.36 8.56 -22.20
CA LYS A 58 -18.43 9.52 -21.88
C LYS A 58 -19.68 9.26 -22.71
N ARG A 59 -19.53 9.05 -24.03
CA ARG A 59 -20.66 8.72 -24.91
C ARG A 59 -21.40 7.47 -24.43
N PHE A 60 -20.68 6.42 -24.07
CA PHE A 60 -21.28 5.17 -23.58
C PHE A 60 -22.01 5.38 -22.24
N LEU A 61 -21.41 6.12 -21.31
CA LEU A 61 -21.99 6.39 -19.98
C LEU A 61 -23.21 7.31 -20.01
N PHE A 62 -23.31 8.21 -21.00
CA PHE A 62 -24.39 9.19 -21.08
C PHE A 62 -25.39 8.94 -22.22
N ALA A 63 -25.29 7.82 -22.92
CA ALA A 63 -26.27 7.42 -23.94
C ALA A 63 -27.64 7.08 -23.32
N GLU A 64 -28.70 7.06 -24.13
CA GLU A 64 -29.99 6.54 -23.67
C GLU A 64 -29.90 5.05 -23.29
N PRO A 65 -30.65 4.59 -22.27
CA PRO A 65 -30.49 3.27 -21.64
C PRO A 65 -30.98 2.07 -22.47
N GLY A 66 -30.74 2.05 -23.78
CA GLY A 66 -31.27 1.03 -24.70
C GLY A 66 -30.46 -0.26 -24.80
N LEU A 67 -29.13 -0.23 -24.60
CA LEU A 67 -28.18 -1.35 -24.73
C LEU A 67 -28.63 -2.48 -25.70
N PRO A 68 -28.74 -2.21 -27.02
CA PRO A 68 -29.36 -3.14 -27.97
C PRO A 68 -28.68 -4.51 -28.05
N ASP A 69 -27.39 -4.60 -27.70
CA ASP A 69 -26.60 -5.83 -27.72
C ASP A 69 -26.66 -6.63 -26.40
N LEU A 70 -27.46 -6.19 -25.42
CA LEU A 70 -27.49 -6.79 -24.07
C LEU A 70 -27.86 -8.27 -24.11
N ALA A 71 -28.89 -8.66 -24.86
CA ALA A 71 -29.36 -10.05 -24.90
C ALA A 71 -28.30 -11.00 -25.47
N ALA A 72 -27.64 -10.59 -26.57
CA ALA A 72 -26.54 -11.34 -27.15
C ALA A 72 -25.37 -11.46 -26.16
N GLN A 73 -25.11 -10.40 -25.40
CA GLN A 73 -24.04 -10.39 -24.40
C GLN A 73 -24.33 -11.26 -23.17
N GLN A 74 -25.57 -11.22 -22.66
CA GLN A 74 -26.03 -12.11 -21.60
C GLN A 74 -25.83 -13.57 -22.01
N HIS A 75 -26.24 -13.92 -23.23
CA HIS A 75 -26.05 -15.26 -23.76
C HIS A 75 -24.56 -15.63 -23.83
N ARG A 76 -23.69 -14.73 -24.30
CA ARG A 76 -22.24 -14.98 -24.37
C ARG A 76 -21.62 -15.22 -22.99
N ILE A 77 -21.92 -14.38 -22.01
CA ILE A 77 -21.38 -14.50 -20.64
C ILE A 77 -21.86 -15.80 -20.00
N ARG A 78 -23.15 -16.12 -20.10
CA ARG A 78 -23.74 -17.34 -19.53
C ARG A 78 -23.14 -18.61 -20.12
N ARG A 79 -22.89 -18.64 -21.43
CA ARG A 79 -22.24 -19.81 -22.08
C ARG A 79 -20.75 -19.93 -21.78
N GLY A 80 -20.05 -18.81 -21.57
CA GLY A 80 -18.63 -18.80 -21.27
C GLY A 80 -18.30 -19.13 -19.82
N PHE A 81 -19.20 -18.79 -18.90
CA PHE A 81 -18.96 -18.90 -17.45
C PHE A 81 -18.56 -20.31 -16.97
N PRO A 82 -19.25 -21.41 -17.36
CA PRO A 82 -18.85 -22.75 -16.94
C PRO A 82 -17.46 -23.19 -17.41
N LEU A 83 -16.98 -22.67 -18.55
CA LEU A 83 -15.67 -23.02 -19.12
C LEU A 83 -14.52 -22.57 -18.21
N GLY A 84 -14.74 -21.54 -17.39
CA GLY A 84 -13.77 -21.06 -16.41
C GLY A 84 -13.52 -22.03 -15.25
N PHE A 85 -14.37 -23.05 -15.07
CA PHE A 85 -14.28 -24.01 -13.97
C PHE A 85 -13.72 -25.38 -14.37
N GLU A 86 -13.42 -25.61 -15.66
CA GLU A 86 -12.95 -26.94 -16.12
C GLU A 86 -11.59 -27.34 -15.51
N PRO A 87 -10.58 -26.44 -15.46
CA PRO A 87 -9.32 -26.75 -14.79
C PRO A 87 -9.46 -26.63 -13.27
N ALA A 88 -8.93 -27.59 -12.51
CA ALA A 88 -9.00 -27.59 -11.05
C ALA A 88 -8.40 -26.32 -10.42
N ASN A 89 -7.32 -25.77 -11.00
CA ASN A 89 -6.71 -24.52 -10.55
C ASN A 89 -7.59 -23.30 -10.81
N ALA A 90 -8.39 -23.30 -11.89
CA ALA A 90 -9.30 -22.21 -12.21
C ALA A 90 -10.52 -22.23 -11.28
N LEU A 91 -11.09 -23.41 -11.02
CA LEU A 91 -12.13 -23.59 -9.99
C LEU A 91 -11.67 -23.06 -8.62
N LEU A 92 -10.47 -23.45 -8.17
CA LEU A 92 -9.92 -22.93 -6.91
C LEU A 92 -9.71 -21.40 -6.96
N GLY A 93 -9.21 -20.87 -8.08
CA GLY A 93 -9.02 -19.43 -8.27
C GLY A 93 -10.31 -18.63 -8.16
N GLU A 94 -11.40 -19.10 -8.76
CA GLU A 94 -12.72 -18.47 -8.69
C GLU A 94 -13.25 -18.46 -7.25
N TRP A 95 -13.14 -19.57 -6.51
CA TRP A 95 -13.54 -19.61 -5.09
C TRP A 95 -12.69 -18.69 -4.21
N LEU A 96 -11.37 -18.64 -4.44
CA LEU A 96 -10.49 -17.70 -3.73
C LEU A 96 -10.84 -16.25 -4.05
N LEU A 97 -11.20 -15.93 -5.29
CA LEU A 97 -11.64 -14.60 -5.69
C LEU A 97 -12.99 -14.24 -5.04
N ALA A 98 -13.93 -15.18 -5.01
CA ALA A 98 -15.24 -14.99 -4.39
C ALA A 98 -15.11 -14.75 -2.87
N ASP A 99 -14.28 -15.53 -2.18
CA ASP A 99 -13.96 -15.33 -0.76
C ASP A 99 -13.26 -13.98 -0.55
N PHE A 100 -12.25 -13.66 -1.38
CA PHE A 100 -11.54 -12.40 -1.34
C PHE A 100 -12.45 -11.17 -1.55
N ALA A 101 -13.44 -11.30 -2.44
CA ALA A 101 -14.42 -10.26 -2.76
C ALA A 101 -15.64 -10.25 -1.80
N GLY A 102 -15.72 -11.19 -0.85
CA GLY A 102 -16.82 -11.28 0.12
C GLY A 102 -18.16 -11.68 -0.49
N PHE A 103 -18.16 -12.45 -1.58
CA PHE A 103 -19.40 -12.96 -2.19
C PHE A 103 -20.04 -14.07 -1.36
N PRO A 104 -21.38 -14.23 -1.42
CA PRO A 104 -22.08 -15.28 -0.69
C PRO A 104 -21.68 -16.67 -1.20
N LEU A 105 -21.81 -17.69 -0.36
CA LEU A 105 -21.43 -19.07 -0.71
C LEU A 105 -22.22 -19.64 -1.91
N ASP A 106 -23.42 -19.13 -2.16
CA ASP A 106 -24.29 -19.51 -3.28
C ASP A 106 -24.08 -18.64 -4.54
N TYR A 107 -22.99 -17.85 -4.58
CA TYR A 107 -22.76 -16.85 -5.62
C TYR A 107 -22.73 -17.49 -7.01
N PHE A 108 -22.05 -18.62 -7.17
CA PHE A 108 -21.92 -19.31 -8.45
C PHE A 108 -23.20 -20.05 -8.85
N ASP A 109 -23.95 -20.59 -7.88
CA ASP A 109 -25.23 -21.30 -8.14
C ASP A 109 -26.28 -20.36 -8.73
N THR A 110 -26.25 -19.10 -8.32
CA THR A 110 -27.24 -18.07 -8.73
C THR A 110 -26.73 -17.18 -9.87
N TYR A 111 -25.49 -17.36 -10.33
CA TYR A 111 -24.85 -16.48 -11.31
C TYR A 111 -25.62 -16.42 -12.64
N ASP A 112 -26.03 -17.57 -13.19
CA ASP A 112 -26.73 -17.64 -14.47
C ASP A 112 -28.06 -16.86 -14.44
N ALA A 113 -28.85 -17.07 -13.40
CA ALA A 113 -30.13 -16.39 -13.20
C ALA A 113 -29.94 -14.87 -12.99
N ARG A 114 -28.92 -14.47 -12.21
CA ARG A 114 -28.58 -13.05 -12.00
C ARG A 114 -28.21 -12.36 -13.31
N ILE A 115 -27.40 -12.99 -14.16
CA ILE A 115 -27.03 -12.41 -15.47
C ILE A 115 -28.24 -12.34 -16.41
N ALA A 116 -29.09 -13.37 -16.44
CA ALA A 116 -30.28 -13.41 -17.29
C ALA A 116 -31.33 -12.36 -16.91
N ALA A 117 -31.43 -11.99 -15.63
CA ALA A 117 -32.40 -11.02 -15.14
C ALA A 117 -32.01 -9.55 -15.40
N LEU A 118 -30.75 -9.26 -15.76
CA LEU A 118 -30.28 -7.88 -15.96
C LEU A 118 -31.06 -7.16 -17.05
N THR A 119 -31.58 -5.98 -16.72
CA THR A 119 -32.25 -5.08 -17.67
C THR A 119 -31.28 -4.00 -18.21
N PRO A 120 -31.56 -3.41 -19.38
CA PRO A 120 -30.78 -2.28 -19.90
C PRO A 120 -30.65 -1.13 -18.90
N GLN A 121 -31.73 -0.81 -18.19
CA GLN A 121 -31.78 0.27 -17.21
C GLN A 121 -30.89 -0.01 -15.99
N GLU A 122 -30.93 -1.23 -15.44
CA GLU A 122 -30.10 -1.62 -14.31
C GLU A 122 -28.61 -1.58 -14.66
N VAL A 123 -28.25 -2.13 -15.83
CA VAL A 123 -26.87 -2.11 -16.30
C VAL A 123 -26.40 -0.67 -16.50
N HIS A 124 -27.21 0.16 -17.15
CA HIS A 124 -26.88 1.56 -17.39
C HIS A 124 -26.73 2.36 -16.08
N PHE A 125 -27.69 2.22 -15.15
CA PHE A 125 -27.65 2.90 -13.86
C PHE A 125 -26.43 2.48 -13.03
N ALA A 126 -26.17 1.19 -12.91
CA ALA A 126 -24.99 0.67 -12.21
C ALA A 126 -23.71 1.22 -12.85
N THR A 127 -23.62 1.22 -14.19
CA THR A 127 -22.43 1.73 -14.89
C THR A 127 -22.20 3.21 -14.59
N ARG A 128 -23.24 4.05 -14.63
CA ARG A 128 -23.12 5.48 -14.29
C ARG A 128 -22.80 5.74 -12.83
N ARG A 129 -23.23 4.86 -11.93
CA ARG A 129 -22.94 4.96 -10.50
C ARG A 129 -21.48 4.64 -10.20
N GLU A 130 -20.95 3.60 -10.84
CA GLU A 130 -19.61 3.05 -10.52
C GLU A 130 -18.48 3.64 -11.38
N ALA A 131 -18.76 4.09 -12.61
CA ALA A 131 -17.74 4.61 -13.52
C ALA A 131 -17.65 6.14 -13.47
N ASP A 132 -16.47 6.64 -13.09
CA ASP A 132 -16.18 8.07 -13.05
C ASP A 132 -15.46 8.52 -14.34
N ALA A 133 -16.20 9.22 -15.20
CA ALA A 133 -15.68 9.73 -16.48
C ALA A 133 -14.90 11.05 -16.35
N GLU A 134 -14.94 11.69 -15.17
CA GLU A 134 -14.28 12.97 -14.92
C GLU A 134 -12.92 12.77 -14.24
N HIS A 135 -12.73 11.67 -13.50
CA HIS A 135 -11.46 11.33 -12.83
C HIS A 135 -10.78 10.10 -13.47
N LEU A 136 -10.28 10.29 -14.70
CA LEU A 136 -9.59 9.23 -15.45
C LEU A 136 -8.07 9.24 -15.22
N TYR A 137 -7.50 8.05 -15.03
CA TYR A 137 -6.05 7.85 -15.09
C TYR A 137 -5.64 7.45 -16.51
N ILE A 138 -4.70 8.18 -17.09
CA ILE A 138 -4.12 7.86 -18.40
C ILE A 138 -2.70 7.34 -18.19
N VAL A 139 -2.50 6.07 -18.47
CA VAL A 139 -1.17 5.45 -18.47
C VAL A 139 -0.69 5.34 -19.91
N ALA A 140 0.46 5.94 -20.21
CA ALA A 140 1.08 5.88 -21.53
C ALA A 140 2.48 5.28 -21.43
N VAL A 141 2.72 4.19 -22.17
CA VAL A 141 4.00 3.49 -22.19
C VAL A 141 4.72 3.84 -23.49
N GLY A 142 5.92 4.43 -23.37
CA GLY A 142 6.72 4.83 -24.53
C GLY A 142 7.82 5.85 -24.18
N PRO A 143 8.45 6.47 -25.18
CA PRO A 143 9.50 7.47 -24.96
C PRO A 143 8.93 8.71 -24.23
N ALA A 144 9.21 8.83 -22.92
CA ALA A 144 8.64 9.87 -22.06
C ALA A 144 8.89 11.29 -22.61
N SER A 145 10.08 11.55 -23.16
CA SER A 145 10.44 12.83 -23.77
C SER A 145 9.56 13.25 -24.95
N ARG A 146 8.90 12.29 -25.62
CA ARG A 146 7.98 12.54 -26.74
C ARG A 146 6.52 12.56 -26.28
N VAL A 147 6.14 11.64 -25.39
CA VAL A 147 4.73 11.44 -25.01
C VAL A 147 4.27 12.43 -23.94
N ALA A 148 5.10 12.71 -22.93
CA ALA A 148 4.70 13.56 -21.81
C ALA A 148 4.28 14.99 -22.22
N PRO A 149 4.98 15.69 -23.13
CA PRO A 149 4.55 17.01 -23.60
C PRO A 149 3.18 16.99 -24.29
N LEU A 150 2.85 15.91 -25.00
CA LEU A 150 1.59 15.75 -25.73
C LEU A 150 0.40 15.51 -24.80
N LEU A 151 0.63 14.85 -23.65
CA LEU A 151 -0.41 14.54 -22.66
C LEU A 151 -0.64 15.65 -21.63
N LYS A 152 0.31 16.59 -21.47
CA LYS A 152 0.20 17.73 -20.54
C LYS A 152 -1.14 18.50 -20.61
N PRO A 153 -1.77 18.71 -21.79
CA PRO A 153 -3.08 19.37 -21.85
C PRO A 153 -4.25 18.55 -21.27
N LEU A 154 -4.05 17.26 -21.01
CA LEU A 154 -5.06 16.37 -20.43
C LEU A 154 -5.00 16.31 -18.89
N GLY A 155 -3.91 16.79 -18.28
CA GLY A 155 -3.75 16.79 -16.83
C GLY A 155 -2.27 16.82 -16.39
N PRO A 156 -2.02 16.85 -15.07
CA PRO A 156 -0.68 16.65 -14.53
C PRO A 156 -0.14 15.29 -14.96
N ALA A 157 1.14 15.24 -15.36
CA ALA A 157 1.79 14.02 -15.84
C ALA A 157 2.97 13.67 -14.94
N GLU A 158 3.04 12.39 -14.56
CA GLU A 158 4.16 11.79 -13.84
C GLU A 158 4.83 10.75 -14.76
N VAL A 159 6.16 10.73 -14.81
CA VAL A 159 6.93 9.75 -15.59
C VAL A 159 7.40 8.65 -14.64
N VAL A 160 7.12 7.39 -15.00
CA VAL A 160 7.52 6.20 -14.23
C VAL A 160 8.36 5.29 -15.12
N THR A 161 9.53 4.86 -14.64
CA THR A 161 10.43 3.95 -15.37
C THR A 161 10.28 2.47 -14.93
N LEU A 162 10.40 1.52 -15.88
CA LEU A 162 10.19 0.08 -15.64
C LEU A 162 11.26 -0.55 -14.74
N ASP A 163 12.41 0.09 -14.60
CA ASP A 163 13.47 -0.33 -13.69
C ASP A 163 13.06 -0.11 -12.21
N GLN A 164 11.93 0.57 -11.98
CA GLN A 164 11.41 0.97 -10.66
C GLN A 164 9.86 0.94 -10.59
N PRO A 165 9.20 -0.23 -10.79
CA PRO A 165 7.74 -0.30 -10.78
C PRO A 165 7.18 0.00 -9.38
N GLY A 166 6.18 0.89 -9.29
CA GLY A 166 5.51 1.25 -8.02
C GLY A 166 6.28 2.26 -7.16
N GLN A 167 7.32 2.88 -7.73
CA GLN A 167 8.20 3.80 -7.04
C GLN A 167 8.15 5.17 -7.70
N ALA A 168 6.95 5.77 -7.70
CA ALA A 168 6.66 7.19 -7.92
C ALA A 168 7.53 8.18 -7.10
N ALA A 169 8.53 7.68 -6.37
CA ALA A 169 9.52 8.50 -5.69
C ALA A 169 10.98 8.04 -5.89
N ALA A 170 11.26 6.93 -6.59
CA ALA A 170 12.64 6.51 -6.85
C ALA A 170 13.28 7.20 -8.06
N ASP A 171 12.47 7.71 -9.00
CA ASP A 171 12.93 8.60 -10.09
C ASP A 171 13.41 9.99 -9.58
N THR A 172 13.45 10.20 -8.25
CA THR A 172 14.09 11.37 -7.61
C THR A 172 15.33 11.04 -6.80
N LEU A 173 15.74 9.77 -6.68
CA LEU A 173 16.92 9.42 -5.90
C LEU A 173 18.19 9.72 -6.68
N ALA A 174 19.11 10.45 -6.04
CA ALA A 174 20.42 10.73 -6.64
C ALA A 174 21.10 9.42 -7.07
N PRO A 175 21.83 9.41 -8.21
CA PRO A 175 22.66 8.28 -8.60
C PRO A 175 23.56 7.79 -7.45
N ARG A 176 23.92 6.52 -7.47
CA ARG A 176 24.86 5.93 -6.50
C ARG A 176 26.11 5.46 -7.21
N THR A 177 27.27 5.73 -6.64
CA THR A 177 28.52 5.13 -7.10
C THR A 177 28.76 3.79 -6.41
N PRO A 178 29.60 2.89 -6.98
CA PRO A 178 29.99 1.65 -6.30
C PRO A 178 30.60 1.89 -4.90
N GLU A 179 31.35 2.98 -4.72
CA GLU A 179 31.94 3.36 -3.44
C GLU A 179 30.87 3.74 -2.41
N GLN A 180 29.85 4.50 -2.82
CA GLN A 180 28.72 4.85 -1.96
C GLN A 180 27.90 3.61 -1.57
N GLU A 181 27.71 2.68 -2.48
CA GLU A 181 27.05 1.40 -2.20
C GLU A 181 27.87 0.59 -1.18
N ALA A 182 29.16 0.38 -1.43
CA ALA A 182 30.03 -0.38 -0.55
C ALA A 182 30.11 0.24 0.86
N ALA A 183 30.23 1.56 0.94
CA ALA A 183 30.22 2.29 2.21
C ALA A 183 28.88 2.12 2.94
N GLY A 184 27.75 2.27 2.25
CA GLY A 184 26.42 2.10 2.86
C GLY A 184 26.20 0.67 3.39
N ARG A 185 26.57 -0.34 2.59
CA ARG A 185 26.47 -1.76 2.99
C ARG A 185 27.35 -2.06 4.21
N LYS A 186 28.55 -1.49 4.27
CA LYS A 186 29.42 -1.59 5.45
C LYS A 186 28.74 -1.04 6.72
N ARG A 187 28.13 0.14 6.67
CA ARG A 187 27.43 0.73 7.83
C ARG A 187 26.24 -0.09 8.29
N ILE A 188 25.47 -0.63 7.34
CA ILE A 188 24.36 -1.54 7.66
C ILE A 188 24.87 -2.80 8.35
N ALA A 189 25.98 -3.38 7.89
CA ALA A 189 26.58 -4.57 8.51
C ALA A 189 27.11 -4.30 9.93
N GLU A 190 27.78 -3.16 10.14
CA GLU A 190 28.22 -2.71 11.47
C GLU A 190 27.02 -2.52 12.41
N SER A 191 25.95 -1.87 11.93
CA SER A 191 24.73 -1.68 12.71
C SER A 191 24.02 -3.01 13.00
N LEU A 192 23.96 -3.95 12.06
CA LEU A 192 23.44 -5.29 12.34
C LEU A 192 24.20 -5.92 13.51
N ALA A 193 25.54 -5.89 13.50
CA ALA A 193 26.35 -6.42 14.59
C ALA A 193 26.07 -5.70 15.93
N ALA A 194 25.93 -4.37 15.91
CA ALA A 194 25.62 -3.57 17.10
C ALA A 194 24.26 -3.93 17.76
N HIS A 195 23.33 -4.53 17.02
CA HIS A 195 22.02 -4.96 17.51
C HIS A 195 21.88 -6.49 17.59
N GLY A 196 22.98 -7.24 17.71
CA GLY A 196 22.97 -8.69 17.94
C GLY A 196 23.10 -9.55 16.67
N GLY A 197 23.22 -8.93 15.50
CA GLY A 197 23.46 -9.58 14.21
C GLY A 197 22.20 -10.07 13.51
N ARG A 198 22.35 -10.41 12.21
CA ARG A 198 21.25 -10.86 11.35
C ARG A 198 20.51 -12.06 11.92
N SER A 199 21.23 -13.06 12.43
CA SER A 199 20.64 -14.27 13.00
C SER A 199 19.67 -13.93 14.14
N ARG A 200 20.13 -13.13 15.12
CA ARG A 200 19.30 -12.73 16.27
C ARG A 200 18.07 -11.92 15.85
N LEU A 201 18.24 -10.91 15.00
CA LEU A 201 17.13 -10.07 14.57
C LEU A 201 16.10 -10.86 13.76
N SER A 202 16.55 -11.77 12.88
CA SER A 202 15.64 -12.60 12.08
C SER A 202 14.85 -13.66 12.89
N ALA A 203 15.36 -13.99 14.08
CA ALA A 203 14.71 -14.90 15.02
C ALA A 203 13.56 -14.26 15.80
N ILE A 204 13.46 -12.92 15.84
CA ILE A 204 12.41 -12.21 16.59
C ILE A 204 11.05 -12.45 15.93
N LYS A 205 10.21 -13.33 16.50
CA LYS A 205 8.90 -13.70 15.92
C LYS A 205 7.73 -12.93 16.50
N SER A 206 7.88 -12.37 17.68
CA SER A 206 6.84 -11.55 18.29
C SER A 206 7.43 -10.48 19.19
N SER A 207 6.63 -9.46 19.47
CA SER A 207 6.96 -8.47 20.48
C SER A 207 5.71 -7.84 21.08
N LEU A 208 5.80 -7.47 22.35
CA LEU A 208 4.88 -6.55 23.02
C LEU A 208 5.65 -5.30 23.42
N MET A 209 5.07 -4.13 23.16
CA MET A 209 5.59 -2.84 23.61
C MET A 209 4.46 -2.05 24.26
N ASP A 210 4.68 -1.65 25.50
CA ASP A 210 3.86 -0.66 26.19
C ASP A 210 4.63 0.64 26.30
N ALA A 211 3.98 1.76 26.04
CA ALA A 211 4.58 3.08 26.09
C ALA A 211 3.61 4.13 26.64
N VAL A 212 4.18 5.11 27.33
CA VAL A 212 3.55 6.42 27.51
C VAL A 212 3.84 7.24 26.28
N ILE A 213 2.80 7.80 25.67
CA ILE A 213 2.92 8.65 24.48
C ILE A 213 2.56 10.10 24.81
N ARG A 214 3.26 11.04 24.21
CA ARG A 214 2.92 12.47 24.21
C ARG A 214 2.68 12.89 22.77
N VAL A 215 1.43 13.10 22.42
CA VAL A 215 1.00 13.50 21.06
C VAL A 215 0.95 15.02 20.99
N THR A 216 1.64 15.59 20.02
CA THR A 216 1.64 17.04 19.80
C THR A 216 0.51 17.39 18.82
N THR A 217 -0.48 18.13 19.31
CA THR A 217 -1.57 18.71 18.48
C THR A 217 -1.30 20.20 18.26
N PRO A 218 -1.99 20.88 17.32
CA PRO A 218 -1.80 22.31 17.09
C PRO A 218 -1.97 23.17 18.35
N ASP A 219 -2.83 22.75 19.28
CA ASP A 219 -3.20 23.55 20.45
C ASP A 219 -2.43 23.18 21.73
N ARG A 220 -1.95 21.94 21.84
CA ARG A 220 -1.29 21.40 23.06
C ARG A 220 -0.61 20.06 22.84
N GLU A 221 0.27 19.70 23.77
CA GLU A 221 0.67 18.31 23.96
C GLU A 221 -0.35 17.55 24.82
N VAL A 222 -0.59 16.30 24.45
CA VAL A 222 -1.56 15.42 25.11
C VAL A 222 -0.88 14.11 25.47
N GLU A 223 -0.93 13.75 26.74
CA GLU A 223 -0.45 12.46 27.22
C GLU A 223 -1.48 11.35 26.96
N GLY A 224 -0.96 10.16 26.70
CA GLY A 224 -1.72 8.94 26.47
C GLY A 224 -0.88 7.70 26.67
N THR A 225 -1.46 6.54 26.35
CA THR A 225 -0.77 5.25 26.38
C THR A 225 -0.87 4.55 25.03
N MET A 226 0.12 3.74 24.72
CA MET A 226 0.15 2.90 23.53
C MET A 226 0.58 1.48 23.91
N ARG A 227 -0.15 0.48 23.43
CA ARG A 227 0.24 -0.93 23.44
C ARG A 227 0.33 -1.44 22.02
N GLN A 228 1.47 -2.00 21.66
CA GLN A 228 1.72 -2.62 20.37
C GLN A 228 2.02 -4.10 20.54
N LEU A 229 1.27 -4.95 19.85
CA LEU A 229 1.51 -6.38 19.72
C LEU A 229 1.89 -6.67 18.28
N ARG A 230 3.01 -7.38 18.07
CA ARG A 230 3.45 -7.82 16.74
C ARG A 230 3.71 -9.31 16.77
N LYS A 231 3.27 -10.03 15.73
CA LYS A 231 3.55 -11.45 15.53
C LYS A 231 3.80 -11.74 14.06
N GLU A 232 4.87 -12.48 13.76
CA GLU A 232 5.12 -12.96 12.41
C GLU A 232 4.23 -14.18 12.05
N PRO A 233 3.82 -14.31 10.78
CA PRO A 233 3.93 -13.31 9.72
C PRO A 233 2.75 -12.32 9.74
N GLY A 234 3.05 -11.02 9.60
CA GLY A 234 2.07 -10.01 9.18
C GLY A 234 0.90 -9.74 10.14
N LYS A 235 1.11 -9.87 11.45
CA LYS A 235 0.09 -9.55 12.46
C LYS A 235 0.55 -8.40 13.36
N LEU A 236 -0.31 -7.39 13.47
CA LEU A 236 -0.12 -6.20 14.30
C LEU A 236 -1.41 -5.91 15.05
N ALA A 237 -1.34 -5.56 16.33
CA ALA A 237 -2.42 -4.90 17.03
C ALA A 237 -1.85 -3.68 17.76
N LEU A 238 -2.49 -2.54 17.56
CA LEU A 238 -2.13 -1.27 18.16
C LEU A 238 -3.34 -0.76 18.93
N VAL A 239 -3.15 -0.52 20.23
CA VAL A 239 -4.14 0.10 21.10
C VAL A 239 -3.56 1.40 21.59
N THR A 240 -4.26 2.50 21.31
CA THR A 240 -3.81 3.84 21.68
C THR A 240 -4.91 4.53 22.46
N THR A 241 -4.58 5.07 23.63
CA THR A 241 -5.53 5.80 24.48
C THR A 241 -5.03 7.22 24.66
N VAL A 242 -5.81 8.19 24.21
CA VAL A 242 -5.49 9.62 24.29
C VAL A 242 -6.71 10.35 24.81
N LEU A 243 -6.56 11.22 25.83
CA LEU A 243 -7.69 11.89 26.52
C LEU A 243 -8.76 10.92 27.03
N GLY A 244 -8.37 9.72 27.47
CA GLY A 244 -9.30 8.68 27.92
C GLY A 244 -10.08 7.98 26.80
N VAL A 245 -9.81 8.33 25.54
CA VAL A 245 -10.46 7.71 24.37
C VAL A 245 -9.52 6.70 23.74
N GLU A 246 -9.98 5.45 23.67
CA GLU A 246 -9.24 4.36 23.07
C GLU A 246 -9.53 4.23 21.57
N SER A 247 -8.48 4.01 20.79
CA SER A 247 -8.58 3.53 19.41
C SER A 247 -7.82 2.22 19.27
N ARG A 248 -8.33 1.33 18.42
CA ARG A 248 -7.70 0.03 18.13
C ARG A 248 -7.48 -0.10 16.65
N GLN A 249 -6.30 -0.56 16.24
CA GLN A 249 -5.99 -0.94 14.87
C GLN A 249 -5.41 -2.35 14.87
N VAL A 250 -5.91 -3.21 13.99
CA VAL A 250 -5.47 -4.61 13.87
C VAL A 250 -5.13 -4.88 12.42
N LEU A 251 -4.00 -5.52 12.17
CA LEU A 251 -3.61 -6.12 10.90
C LEU A 251 -3.51 -7.63 11.11
N ASN A 252 -4.13 -8.40 10.22
CA ASN A 252 -3.95 -9.84 10.15
C ASN A 252 -3.80 -10.26 8.69
N GLY A 253 -2.56 -10.44 8.25
CA GLY A 253 -2.25 -10.76 6.86
C GLY A 253 -2.63 -9.62 5.91
N ASN A 254 -3.66 -9.82 5.10
CA ASN A 254 -4.16 -8.87 4.10
C ASN A 254 -5.44 -8.14 4.53
N ARG A 255 -5.88 -8.29 5.78
CA ARG A 255 -7.05 -7.60 6.34
C ARG A 255 -6.63 -6.70 7.48
N ALA A 256 -7.35 -5.60 7.62
CA ALA A 256 -7.16 -4.65 8.71
C ALA A 256 -8.50 -4.28 9.31
N TRP A 257 -8.51 -3.89 10.58
CA TRP A 257 -9.68 -3.35 11.24
C TRP A 257 -9.30 -2.18 12.12
N THR A 258 -10.21 -1.22 12.24
CA THR A 258 -10.07 -0.08 13.13
C THR A 258 -11.32 0.08 13.98
N VAL A 259 -11.14 0.25 15.29
CA VAL A 259 -12.17 0.82 16.17
C VAL A 259 -11.78 2.27 16.39
N VAL A 260 -12.55 3.18 15.81
CA VAL A 260 -12.34 4.61 16.01
C VAL A 260 -12.79 5.03 17.40
N ALA A 261 -12.17 6.08 17.90
CA ALA A 261 -12.53 6.78 19.13
C ALA A 261 -14.05 6.98 19.26
N GLY A 262 -14.67 6.40 20.30
CA GLY A 262 -16.10 6.53 20.59
C GLY A 262 -17.02 5.57 19.82
N SER A 263 -16.48 4.67 19.00
CA SER A 263 -17.22 3.58 18.36
C SER A 263 -17.03 2.28 19.14
N ASP A 264 -18.12 1.52 19.28
CA ASP A 264 -18.10 0.16 19.82
C ASP A 264 -17.91 -0.90 18.72
N THR A 265 -18.04 -0.51 17.46
CA THR A 265 -17.96 -1.41 16.30
C THR A 265 -16.62 -1.24 15.57
N ALA A 266 -15.98 -2.36 15.26
CA ALA A 266 -14.83 -2.40 14.37
C ALA A 266 -15.28 -2.18 12.91
N GLN A 267 -14.55 -1.33 12.20
CA GLN A 267 -14.66 -1.11 10.77
C GLN A 267 -13.52 -1.84 10.07
N GLU A 268 -13.83 -2.59 9.02
CA GLU A 268 -12.80 -3.19 8.18
C GLU A 268 -12.11 -2.12 7.33
N GLY A 269 -10.78 -2.19 7.28
CA GLY A 269 -9.94 -1.27 6.53
C GLY A 269 -9.85 -1.62 5.04
N ASP A 270 -9.68 -0.58 4.24
CA ASP A 270 -9.33 -0.67 2.82
C ASP A 270 -7.84 -1.08 2.62
N SER A 271 -7.43 -1.30 1.38
CA SER A 271 -6.05 -1.64 1.02
C SER A 271 -5.03 -0.57 1.41
N LEU A 272 -5.43 0.71 1.47
CA LEU A 272 -4.54 1.79 1.92
C LEU A 272 -4.26 1.65 3.41
N GLN A 273 -5.28 1.35 4.22
CA GLN A 273 -5.12 1.06 5.64
C GLN A 273 -4.30 -0.21 5.87
N VAL A 274 -4.54 -1.29 5.11
CA VAL A 274 -3.72 -2.51 5.16
C VAL A 274 -2.26 -2.20 4.83
N ALA A 275 -2.00 -1.41 3.80
CA ALA A 275 -0.65 -1.00 3.42
C ALA A 275 0.03 -0.16 4.52
N ALA A 276 -0.68 0.81 5.11
CA ALA A 276 -0.17 1.64 6.20
C ALA A 276 0.17 0.82 7.46
N LEU A 277 -0.67 -0.15 7.84
CA LEU A 277 -0.37 -1.04 8.97
C LEU A 277 0.77 -2.02 8.67
N ARG A 278 0.97 -2.43 7.42
CA ARG A 278 2.15 -3.21 7.01
C ARG A 278 3.44 -2.39 7.10
N VAL A 279 3.39 -1.11 6.74
CA VAL A 279 4.52 -0.19 6.99
C VAL A 279 4.78 -0.09 8.49
N THR A 280 3.73 0.11 9.31
CA THR A 280 3.86 0.16 10.78
C THR A 280 4.50 -1.10 11.35
N LEU A 281 4.02 -2.28 10.93
CA LEU A 281 4.57 -3.59 11.33
C LEU A 281 6.05 -3.74 10.94
N SER A 282 6.44 -3.24 9.77
CA SER A 282 7.81 -3.37 9.23
C SER A 282 8.74 -2.17 9.55
N SER A 283 8.33 -1.33 10.50
CA SER A 283 9.09 -0.14 10.93
C SER A 283 9.65 -0.25 12.35
N ASP A 284 9.70 -1.47 12.92
CA ASP A 284 10.55 -1.73 14.09
C ASP A 284 12.03 -1.87 13.69
N LEU A 285 12.91 -1.76 14.69
CA LEU A 285 14.37 -1.83 14.53
C LEU A 285 14.84 -3.07 13.76
N ALA A 286 14.28 -4.24 14.07
CA ALA A 286 14.69 -5.50 13.45
C ALA A 286 14.30 -5.52 11.97
N HIS A 287 13.06 -5.16 11.64
CA HIS A 287 12.59 -5.11 10.26
C HIS A 287 13.36 -4.08 9.42
N VAL A 288 13.61 -2.88 9.95
CA VAL A 288 14.35 -1.83 9.26
C VAL A 288 15.76 -2.30 8.89
N LEU A 289 16.49 -2.88 9.84
CA LEU A 289 17.86 -3.35 9.60
C LEU A 289 17.91 -4.60 8.70
N LEU A 290 16.98 -5.54 8.87
CA LEU A 290 16.91 -6.74 8.03
C LEU A 290 16.61 -6.38 6.58
N ALA A 291 15.63 -5.48 6.34
CA ALA A 291 15.28 -5.01 5.00
C ALA A 291 16.46 -4.25 4.35
N ALA A 292 17.15 -3.41 5.11
CA ALA A 292 18.32 -2.69 4.61
C ALA A 292 19.49 -3.61 4.24
N SER A 293 19.64 -4.72 4.97
CA SER A 293 20.71 -5.71 4.74
C SER A 293 20.43 -6.71 3.63
N ASP A 294 19.22 -6.70 3.05
CA ASP A 294 18.90 -7.57 1.93
C ASP A 294 19.77 -7.24 0.71
N THR A 295 20.21 -8.27 -0.01
CA THR A 295 21.10 -8.09 -1.17
C THR A 295 20.41 -7.36 -2.32
N SER A 296 19.08 -7.46 -2.41
CA SER A 296 18.27 -6.72 -3.39
C SER A 296 18.02 -5.26 -3.04
N ALA A 297 18.32 -4.83 -1.80
CA ALA A 297 18.15 -3.45 -1.42
C ALA A 297 19.14 -2.55 -2.18
N ARG A 298 18.62 -1.45 -2.76
CA ARG A 298 19.45 -0.37 -3.29
C ARG A 298 19.91 0.48 -2.11
N VAL A 299 21.22 0.55 -1.94
CA VAL A 299 21.89 1.20 -0.80
C VAL A 299 22.89 2.23 -1.32
N ALA A 300 22.96 3.40 -0.66
CA ALA A 300 24.00 4.39 -0.92
C ALA A 300 24.31 5.23 0.34
N ALA A 301 25.59 5.37 0.69
CA ALA A 301 26.03 6.33 1.69
C ALA A 301 25.86 7.78 1.16
N ARG A 302 25.35 8.67 2.01
CA ARG A 302 24.98 10.06 1.67
C ARG A 302 25.64 11.11 2.57
N GLY A 303 26.77 10.77 3.17
CA GLY A 303 27.54 11.66 4.05
C GLY A 303 27.10 11.57 5.50
N ARG A 304 27.25 12.66 6.25
CA ARG A 304 27.00 12.70 7.70
C ARG A 304 26.02 13.80 8.08
N GLU A 305 25.34 13.62 9.21
CA GLU A 305 24.47 14.62 9.83
C GLU A 305 24.55 14.48 11.35
N ARG A 306 24.44 15.61 12.06
CA ARG A 306 24.39 15.63 13.52
C ARG A 306 22.95 15.40 13.96
N ILE A 307 22.69 14.32 14.69
CA ILE A 307 21.35 13.97 15.21
C ILE A 307 21.42 13.95 16.73
N SER A 308 20.65 14.78 17.41
CA SER A 308 20.55 14.83 18.88
C SER A 308 21.91 14.85 19.60
N GLY A 309 22.88 15.57 19.04
CA GLY A 309 24.23 15.66 19.61
C GLY A 309 25.16 14.49 19.28
N HIS A 310 24.80 13.60 18.35
CA HIS A 310 25.63 12.50 17.85
C HIS A 310 25.98 12.70 16.37
N ASP A 311 27.21 12.35 15.96
CA ASP A 311 27.56 12.27 14.54
C ASP A 311 26.99 10.98 13.95
N ALA A 312 26.20 11.10 12.89
CA ALA A 312 25.57 9.97 12.23
C ALA A 312 25.97 9.86 10.76
N GLU A 313 26.32 8.65 10.32
CA GLU A 313 26.48 8.30 8.92
C GLU A 313 25.09 8.08 8.28
N LYS A 314 24.83 8.75 7.16
CA LYS A 314 23.57 8.71 6.43
C LYS A 314 23.63 7.64 5.36
N VAL A 315 22.64 6.76 5.33
CA VAL A 315 22.53 5.71 4.31
C VAL A 315 21.12 5.69 3.74
N GLU A 316 21.02 6.01 2.45
CA GLU A 316 19.78 5.90 1.67
C GLU A 316 19.53 4.42 1.34
N VAL A 317 18.31 3.96 1.62
CA VAL A 317 17.89 2.57 1.44
C VAL A 317 16.55 2.51 0.73
N LEU A 318 16.48 1.65 -0.27
CA LEU A 318 15.26 1.26 -0.96
C LEU A 318 15.23 -0.27 -1.04
N ALA A 319 14.37 -0.88 -0.21
CA ALA A 319 14.21 -2.33 -0.14
C ALA A 319 12.86 -2.74 -0.72
N ARG A 320 12.73 -4.01 -1.14
CA ARG A 320 11.46 -4.56 -1.64
C ARG A 320 10.40 -4.52 -0.54
N ASN A 321 9.18 -4.12 -0.90
CA ASN A 321 8.01 -4.07 -0.02
C ASN A 321 8.22 -3.23 1.26
N ALA A 322 9.15 -2.27 1.23
CA ALA A 322 9.42 -1.35 2.32
C ALA A 322 9.35 0.10 1.81
N PRO A 323 8.99 1.08 2.67
CA PRO A 323 9.09 2.48 2.27
C PRO A 323 10.55 2.84 1.96
N TRP A 324 10.74 3.90 1.16
CA TRP A 324 12.05 4.56 1.09
C TRP A 324 12.48 4.99 2.48
N ARG A 325 13.75 4.79 2.82
CA ARG A 325 14.32 5.23 4.10
C ARG A 325 15.67 5.91 3.95
N MET A 326 15.90 6.94 4.77
CA MET A 326 17.25 7.41 5.09
C MET A 326 17.59 6.93 6.50
N LEU A 327 18.60 6.08 6.64
CA LEU A 327 19.04 5.54 7.92
C LEU A 327 20.20 6.36 8.47
N TYR A 328 20.23 6.56 9.78
CA TYR A 328 21.25 7.33 10.48
C TYR A 328 21.95 6.45 11.51
N PHE A 329 23.20 6.10 11.24
CA PHE A 329 24.01 5.24 12.11
C PHE A 329 25.01 6.07 12.92
N ASP A 330 24.93 6.02 14.24
CA ASP A 330 25.86 6.70 15.14
C ASP A 330 27.29 6.23 14.88
N VAL A 331 28.23 7.17 14.73
CA VAL A 331 29.63 6.87 14.41
C VAL A 331 30.34 6.12 15.54
N ALA A 332 29.99 6.38 16.80
CA ALA A 332 30.69 5.82 17.96
C ALA A 332 30.21 4.40 18.31
N SER A 333 28.91 4.17 18.26
CA SER A 333 28.26 2.92 18.69
C SER A 333 27.79 2.04 17.53
N HIS A 334 27.81 2.55 16.30
CA HIS A 334 27.23 1.94 15.10
C HIS A 334 25.72 1.68 15.19
N ARG A 335 25.02 2.21 16.21
CA ARG A 335 23.58 2.00 16.38
C ARG A 335 22.76 2.83 15.41
N LEU A 336 21.57 2.35 15.04
CA LEU A 336 20.60 3.11 14.27
C LEU A 336 19.96 4.14 15.21
N ILE A 337 20.31 5.41 15.10
CA ILE A 337 19.81 6.44 16.03
C ILE A 337 18.69 7.29 15.45
N ALA A 338 18.48 7.22 14.14
CA ALA A 338 17.29 7.76 13.51
C ALA A 338 17.03 7.09 12.16
N PHE A 339 15.82 7.25 11.67
CA PHE A 339 15.53 7.06 10.25
C PHE A 339 14.44 8.01 9.78
N ASP A 340 14.58 8.47 8.55
CA ASP A 340 13.49 9.08 7.80
C ASP A 340 12.81 8.00 6.99
N GLN A 341 11.49 8.03 6.90
CA GLN A 341 10.72 7.15 6.05
C GLN A 341 9.62 7.90 5.32
N ARG A 342 9.34 7.47 4.09
CA ARG A 342 8.21 8.01 3.34
C ARG A 342 6.92 7.29 3.75
N GLU A 343 6.00 8.05 4.30
CA GLU A 343 4.66 7.61 4.70
C GLU A 343 3.62 8.13 3.71
N ARG A 344 2.45 7.50 3.69
CA ARG A 344 1.30 7.94 2.90
C ARG A 344 0.18 8.37 3.84
N GLY A 345 -0.28 9.60 3.68
CA GLY A 345 -1.41 10.13 4.45
C GLY A 345 -2.53 10.66 3.57
N PRO A 346 -3.62 11.18 4.19
CA PRO A 346 -4.77 11.72 3.47
C PRO A 346 -4.43 12.89 2.52
N ARG A 347 -3.39 13.67 2.85
CA ARG A 347 -2.92 14.82 2.05
C ARG A 347 -1.78 14.47 1.10
N GLY A 348 -1.53 13.19 0.86
CA GLY A 348 -0.43 12.69 0.04
C GLY A 348 0.74 12.14 0.85
N SER A 349 1.84 11.89 0.17
CA SER A 349 3.05 11.33 0.77
C SER A 349 3.82 12.40 1.56
N TYR A 350 4.37 12.02 2.71
CA TYR A 350 5.22 12.88 3.53
C TYR A 350 6.41 12.09 4.06
N VAL A 351 7.43 12.81 4.56
CA VAL A 351 8.59 12.18 5.21
C VAL A 351 8.45 12.36 6.72
N GLU A 352 8.38 11.24 7.42
CA GLU A 352 8.42 11.17 8.87
C GLU A 352 9.84 10.82 9.31
N ARG A 353 10.37 11.59 10.27
CA ARG A 353 11.62 11.28 10.96
C ARG A 353 11.32 10.65 12.31
N ARG A 354 11.97 9.52 12.60
CA ARG A 354 11.92 8.81 13.89
C ARG A 354 13.32 8.79 14.49
N VAL A 355 13.49 9.39 15.67
CA VAL A 355 14.75 9.42 16.42
C VAL A 355 14.67 8.42 17.56
N LEU A 356 15.66 7.54 17.67
CA LEU A 356 15.73 6.42 18.60
C LEU A 356 16.79 6.68 19.66
N SER A 357 16.44 6.53 20.94
CA SER A 357 17.34 6.77 22.07
C SER A 357 17.04 5.86 23.26
N ASP A 358 17.82 6.02 24.34
CA ASP A 358 17.74 5.18 25.55
C ASP A 358 17.84 3.68 25.23
N TYR A 359 18.92 3.31 24.56
CA TYR A 359 19.18 1.94 24.17
C TYR A 359 19.54 1.06 25.37
N ARG A 360 18.82 -0.05 25.56
CA ARG A 360 19.04 -1.01 26.65
C ARG A 360 19.29 -2.42 26.10
N PRO A 361 20.09 -3.26 26.78
CA PRO A 361 20.19 -4.67 26.45
C PRO A 361 18.82 -5.36 26.60
N LEU A 362 18.37 -6.06 25.55
CA LEU A 362 17.11 -6.82 25.57
C LEU A 362 17.26 -8.10 24.74
N SER A 363 17.20 -9.25 25.41
CA SER A 363 17.26 -10.58 24.80
C SER A 363 18.35 -10.72 23.74
N GLY A 364 19.59 -10.29 24.02
CA GLY A 364 20.71 -10.39 23.07
C GLY A 364 20.74 -9.31 21.97
N THR A 365 19.93 -8.27 22.09
CA THR A 365 19.92 -7.08 21.22
C THR A 365 20.14 -5.81 22.04
N GLN A 366 20.40 -4.69 21.37
CA GLN A 366 20.26 -3.36 21.95
C GLN A 366 18.95 -2.79 21.43
N TRP A 367 18.00 -2.43 22.30
CA TRP A 367 16.67 -1.98 21.88
C TRP A 367 16.39 -0.56 22.40
N PRO A 368 15.84 0.35 21.58
CA PRO A 368 15.53 1.71 22.03
C PRO A 368 14.30 1.72 22.95
N TYR A 369 14.40 2.45 24.06
CA TYR A 369 13.28 2.67 24.99
C TYR A 369 12.66 4.07 24.86
N ARG A 370 13.22 4.92 24.01
CA ARG A 370 12.64 6.23 23.68
C ARG A 370 12.64 6.47 22.19
N GLU A 371 11.53 7.04 21.73
CA GLU A 371 11.37 7.45 20.34
C GLU A 371 10.73 8.83 20.23
N GLU A 372 11.24 9.66 19.32
CA GLU A 372 10.62 10.93 18.95
C GLU A 372 10.30 10.94 17.45
N ARG A 373 9.08 11.32 17.10
CA ARG A 373 8.58 11.39 15.73
C ARG A 373 8.34 12.84 15.32
N SER A 374 8.72 13.19 14.10
CA SER A 374 8.51 14.53 13.54
C SER A 374 8.22 14.51 12.04
N ILE A 375 7.47 15.51 11.58
CA ILE A 375 7.19 15.76 10.15
C ILE A 375 7.64 17.18 9.85
N ALA A 376 8.45 17.37 8.80
CA ALA A 376 9.04 18.69 8.47
C ALA A 376 9.71 19.36 9.69
N SER A 377 10.41 18.55 10.49
CA SER A 377 11.07 18.94 11.76
C SER A 377 10.12 19.41 12.87
N GLN A 378 8.80 19.35 12.68
CA GLN A 378 7.82 19.61 13.74
C GLN A 378 7.54 18.31 14.50
N PRO A 379 7.71 18.27 15.83
CA PRO A 379 7.42 17.07 16.62
C PRO A 379 5.92 16.76 16.54
N ILE A 380 5.60 15.48 16.39
CA ILE A 380 4.22 14.99 16.34
C ILE A 380 3.91 13.99 17.46
N MET A 381 4.94 13.28 17.95
CA MET A 381 4.76 12.27 18.98
C MET A 381 6.09 11.98 19.69
N LYS A 382 6.06 11.80 21.00
CA LYS A 382 7.13 11.17 21.78
C LYS A 382 6.60 9.89 22.40
N LEU A 383 7.43 8.86 22.47
CA LEU A 383 7.10 7.58 23.06
C LEU A 383 8.20 7.21 24.06
N ASP A 384 7.82 6.97 25.31
CA ASP A 384 8.67 6.38 26.34
C ASP A 384 8.17 4.97 26.62
N MET A 385 8.96 3.97 26.22
CA MET A 385 8.62 2.56 26.43
C MET A 385 8.69 2.24 27.93
N THR A 386 7.58 1.74 28.48
CA THR A 386 7.49 1.27 29.86
C THR A 386 7.75 -0.22 29.98
N ASP A 387 7.42 -0.99 28.95
CA ASP A 387 7.70 -2.43 28.87
C ASP A 387 7.97 -2.83 27.42
N VAL A 388 9.01 -3.65 27.22
CA VAL A 388 9.34 -4.22 25.90
C VAL A 388 9.67 -5.69 26.10
N GLN A 389 8.84 -6.56 25.51
CA GLN A 389 9.03 -8.00 25.54
C GLN A 389 9.22 -8.50 24.12
N ILE A 390 10.28 -9.29 23.90
CA ILE A 390 10.59 -9.92 22.61
C ILE A 390 10.35 -11.43 22.75
N ASP A 391 9.84 -12.05 21.69
CA ASP A 391 9.54 -13.49 21.62
C ASP A 391 8.50 -13.94 22.67
N ARG A 392 7.60 -13.02 23.02
CA ARG A 392 6.43 -13.27 23.90
C ARG A 392 5.39 -14.14 23.17
N GLU A 393 4.80 -15.09 23.87
CA GLU A 393 3.63 -15.80 23.37
C GLU A 393 2.42 -14.87 23.28
N LEU A 394 1.86 -14.74 22.08
CA LEU A 394 0.70 -13.90 21.79
C LEU A 394 -0.43 -14.77 21.22
N SER A 395 -1.62 -14.65 21.80
CA SER A 395 -2.81 -15.39 21.37
C SER A 395 -3.26 -14.93 19.99
N GLU A 396 -3.78 -15.85 19.19
CA GLU A 396 -4.39 -15.53 17.89
C GLU A 396 -5.59 -14.60 18.03
N GLY A 397 -6.27 -14.64 19.18
CA GLY A 397 -7.35 -13.71 19.51
C GLY A 397 -6.90 -12.25 19.52
N ASN A 398 -5.60 -11.97 19.74
CA ASN A 398 -5.02 -10.63 19.69
C ASN A 398 -5.14 -9.93 18.34
N PHE A 399 -5.34 -10.70 17.27
CA PHE A 399 -5.30 -10.22 15.89
C PHE A 399 -6.60 -10.51 15.13
N GLN A 400 -7.68 -10.77 15.85
CA GLN A 400 -9.02 -10.88 15.29
C GLN A 400 -9.70 -9.50 15.22
N PRO A 401 -10.76 -9.33 14.41
CA PRO A 401 -11.58 -8.13 14.44
C PRO A 401 -11.93 -7.80 15.90
N PRO A 402 -11.66 -6.58 16.39
CA PRO A 402 -11.96 -6.25 17.78
C PRO A 402 -13.47 -6.38 18.02
N ALA A 403 -13.88 -7.40 18.79
CA ALA A 403 -15.19 -7.38 19.44
C ALA A 403 -15.16 -6.24 20.46
N THR A 404 -16.29 -5.54 20.62
CA THR A 404 -16.57 -4.51 21.63
C THR A 404 -15.66 -4.66 22.86
N LEU A 405 -14.68 -3.75 22.95
CA LEU A 405 -13.74 -3.49 24.04
C LEU A 405 -13.60 -4.58 25.14
N ILE A 406 -13.23 -5.83 24.81
CA ILE A 406 -12.68 -6.72 25.85
C ILE A 406 -11.22 -6.29 26.09
N PRO A 407 -10.81 -5.95 27.33
CA PRO A 407 -9.43 -5.63 27.64
C PRO A 407 -8.54 -6.87 27.45
N TRP A 408 -7.40 -6.70 26.77
CA TRP A 408 -6.40 -7.74 26.66
C TRP A 408 -5.85 -8.07 28.05
N ARG A 409 -6.13 -9.28 28.56
CA ARG A 409 -5.47 -9.84 29.75
C ARG A 409 -4.14 -10.48 29.37
#